data_AF-A0AA37P834-F1
#
_entry.id   AF-A0AA37P834-F1
#
_cell.length_a   1.000
_cell.length_b   1.000
_cell.length_c   1.000
_cell.angle_alpha   90.00
_cell.angle_beta   90.00
_cell.angle_gamma   90.00
#
_symmetry.space_group_name_H-M   'P 1'
#
loop_
_entity.id
_entity.type
_entity.pdbx_description
1 polymer ?
#
loop_
_entity_poly.entity_id
_entity_poly.type
_entity_poly.pdbx_seq_one_letter_code
_entity_poly.pdbx_strand_id
1 'polypeptide(L)'
;MPRAFNQAEPQFHNKNQEDVAATDSTTRYFHHYIKHIAPWYDLSDASATFATKLPEASLELALPFSAILALSAVHMSQTSTPSARTAAEFYHGHCVRLLIDLTAEDYVDENTQGLALASVCLLRSYEILSAYRNPSTDHLGSSLRAAGFWNYLREDITFSLFRRCPLKIDLDQMSLPTQHDTDQDHLNTVSLILGRIINACFSGIITDETWPSLLGMLQDWRSNLPPRFNPFSRAERGLGLALPSTWMLRDCHGKLVFPSNPTPRS
;
A
#
# COMPACT_ATOMS: atom_id res chain seq x y z
N MET A 1 23.46 -72.51 8.88
CA MET A 1 22.87 -72.04 10.16
C MET A 1 23.18 -70.55 10.35
N PRO A 2 22.22 -69.76 10.83
CA PRO A 2 22.23 -68.29 10.85
C PRO A 2 22.67 -67.70 12.20
N ARG A 3 23.11 -66.44 12.21
CA ARG A 3 23.04 -65.49 13.34
C ARG A 3 22.65 -64.14 12.74
N ALA A 4 21.37 -63.78 12.75
CA ALA A 4 20.61 -63.16 13.83
C ALA A 4 20.98 -61.68 14.04
N PHE A 5 20.09 -60.83 13.49
CA PHE A 5 19.65 -59.49 13.90
C PHE A 5 20.44 -58.77 15.00
N ASN A 6 20.90 -57.56 14.67
CA ASN A 6 20.71 -56.40 15.53
C ASN A 6 20.32 -55.19 14.67
N GLN A 7 19.08 -54.73 14.86
CA GLN A 7 18.59 -53.44 14.40
C GLN A 7 19.31 -52.35 15.20
N ALA A 8 19.96 -51.41 14.51
CA ALA A 8 20.30 -50.12 15.08
C ALA A 8 19.25 -49.12 14.63
N GLU A 9 18.46 -48.61 15.58
CA GLU A 9 17.50 -47.53 15.40
C GLU A 9 18.19 -46.27 14.84
N PRO A 10 17.52 -45.48 13.99
CA PRO A 10 18.04 -44.17 13.61
C PRO A 10 17.94 -43.22 14.81
N GLN A 11 19.11 -42.82 15.31
CA GLN A 11 19.29 -41.78 16.30
C GLN A 11 18.63 -40.48 15.84
N PHE A 12 17.80 -39.89 16.71
CA PHE A 12 17.21 -38.57 16.55
C PHE A 12 18.29 -37.53 16.26
N HIS A 13 18.39 -37.13 15.00
CA HIS A 13 19.32 -36.09 14.55
C HIS A 13 18.82 -34.73 15.05
N ASN A 14 19.70 -34.02 15.72
CA ASN A 14 19.53 -32.69 16.29
C ASN A 14 19.08 -31.70 15.19
N LYS A 15 17.80 -31.29 15.18
CA LYS A 15 17.35 -30.19 14.32
C LYS A 15 18.06 -28.91 14.78
N ASN A 16 18.86 -28.32 13.91
CA ASN A 16 19.74 -27.20 14.24
C ASN A 16 18.96 -26.01 14.82
N GLN A 17 19.55 -25.35 15.81
CA GLN A 17 18.94 -24.23 16.53
C GLN A 17 18.67 -23.02 15.60
N GLU A 18 19.44 -22.88 14.53
CA GLU A 18 19.22 -21.90 13.44
C GLU A 18 17.98 -22.23 12.60
N ASP A 19 17.74 -23.51 12.28
CA ASP A 19 16.53 -23.93 11.55
C ASP A 19 15.27 -23.69 12.38
N VAL A 20 15.34 -23.92 13.70
CA VAL A 20 14.23 -23.65 14.62
C VAL A 20 13.95 -22.15 14.72
N ALA A 21 14.98 -21.31 14.84
CA ALA A 21 14.82 -19.86 14.92
C ALA A 21 14.34 -19.21 13.60
N ALA A 22 14.80 -19.74 12.46
CA ALA A 22 14.32 -19.35 11.13
C ALA A 22 12.85 -19.76 10.94
N THR A 23 12.47 -20.96 11.39
CA THR A 23 11.08 -21.46 11.36
C THR A 23 10.18 -20.62 12.28
N ASP A 24 10.64 -20.24 13.46
CA ASP A 24 9.91 -19.38 14.41
C ASP A 24 9.65 -17.98 13.82
N SER A 25 10.68 -17.37 13.23
CA SER A 25 10.56 -16.05 12.59
C SER A 25 9.61 -16.08 11.38
N THR A 26 9.72 -17.11 10.55
CA THR A 26 8.86 -17.32 9.38
C THR A 26 7.41 -17.47 9.79
N THR A 27 7.14 -18.30 10.81
CA THR A 27 5.80 -18.50 11.38
C THR A 27 5.21 -17.19 11.87
N ARG A 28 6.00 -16.36 12.57
CA ARG A 28 5.56 -15.05 13.07
C ARG A 28 5.18 -14.10 11.94
N TYR A 29 5.98 -14.01 10.88
CA TYR A 29 5.66 -13.17 9.71
C TYR A 29 4.40 -13.65 9.00
N PHE A 30 4.27 -14.96 8.80
CA PHE A 30 3.11 -15.54 8.15
C PHE A 30 1.81 -15.33 8.95
N HIS A 31 1.88 -15.48 10.28
CA HIS A 31 0.75 -15.17 11.15
C HIS A 31 0.40 -13.67 11.12
N HIS A 32 1.42 -12.79 11.14
CA HIS A 32 1.23 -11.35 11.04
C HIS A 32 0.53 -10.96 9.73
N TYR A 33 0.89 -11.61 8.61
CA TYR A 33 0.22 -11.43 7.33
C TYR A 33 -1.28 -11.65 7.43
N ILE A 34 -1.69 -12.85 7.84
CA ILE A 34 -3.10 -13.28 7.88
C ILE A 34 -3.90 -12.36 8.80
N LYS A 35 -3.33 -11.98 9.95
CA LYS A 35 -4.04 -11.23 10.99
C LYS A 35 -4.14 -9.73 10.69
N HIS A 36 -3.09 -9.14 10.13
CA HIS A 36 -2.95 -7.68 10.07
C HIS A 36 -2.88 -7.10 8.66
N ILE A 37 -2.44 -7.89 7.66
CA ILE A 37 -2.18 -7.38 6.30
C ILE A 37 -3.19 -7.90 5.29
N ALA A 38 -3.49 -9.20 5.27
CA ALA A 38 -4.45 -9.79 4.36
C ALA A 38 -5.85 -9.11 4.40
N PRO A 39 -6.39 -8.71 5.57
CA PRO A 39 -7.66 -7.99 5.63
C PRO A 39 -7.68 -6.70 4.82
N TRP A 40 -6.53 -6.07 4.58
CA TRP A 40 -6.43 -4.88 3.73
C TRP A 40 -6.85 -5.17 2.29
N TYR A 41 -6.54 -6.35 1.77
CA TYR A 41 -6.85 -6.76 0.40
C TYR A 41 -8.27 -7.33 0.29
N ASP A 42 -8.77 -7.95 1.35
CA ASP A 42 -10.04 -8.68 1.33
C ASP A 42 -11.28 -7.83 1.63
N LEU A 43 -11.16 -6.52 1.82
CA LEU A 43 -12.31 -5.70 2.25
C LEU A 43 -13.52 -5.85 1.34
N SER A 44 -13.35 -6.04 0.02
CA SER A 44 -14.43 -6.27 -0.97
C SER A 44 -14.58 -7.72 -1.42
N ASP A 45 -13.84 -8.64 -0.82
CA ASP A 45 -13.85 -10.06 -1.17
C ASP A 45 -14.51 -10.87 -0.06
N ALA A 46 -15.76 -11.29 -0.30
CA ALA A 46 -16.50 -12.11 0.65
C ALA A 46 -15.84 -13.47 0.92
N SER A 47 -14.97 -13.94 0.01
CA SER A 47 -14.22 -15.19 0.18
C SER A 47 -12.89 -15.01 0.90
N ALA A 48 -12.49 -13.77 1.19
CA ALA A 48 -11.23 -13.41 1.83
C ALA A 48 -10.02 -14.14 1.19
N THR A 49 -9.90 -14.06 -0.14
CA THR A 49 -8.92 -14.81 -0.94
C THR A 49 -7.49 -14.53 -0.49
N PHE A 50 -7.16 -13.30 -0.09
CA PHE A 50 -5.82 -12.96 0.41
C PHE A 50 -5.56 -13.51 1.81
N ALA A 51 -6.58 -13.67 2.66
CA ALA A 51 -6.44 -14.25 3.99
C ALA A 51 -6.55 -15.78 4.02
N THR A 52 -7.08 -16.39 2.95
CA THR A 52 -7.36 -17.83 2.88
C THR A 52 -6.56 -18.52 1.78
N LYS A 53 -6.98 -18.39 0.52
CA LYS A 53 -6.44 -19.12 -0.63
C LYS A 53 -4.97 -18.79 -0.92
N LEU A 54 -4.59 -17.52 -0.82
CA LEU A 54 -3.21 -17.10 -1.10
C LEU A 54 -2.22 -17.68 -0.07
N PRO A 55 -2.48 -17.61 1.26
CA PRO A 55 -1.71 -18.34 2.26
C PRO A 55 -1.66 -19.85 2.03
N GLU A 56 -2.79 -20.49 1.73
CA GLU A 56 -2.85 -21.93 1.47
C GLU A 56 -1.93 -22.33 0.29
N ALA A 57 -2.07 -21.64 -0.85
CA ALA A 57 -1.24 -21.89 -2.03
C ALA A 57 0.24 -21.59 -1.78
N SER A 58 0.55 -20.62 -0.93
CA SER A 58 1.93 -20.25 -0.62
C SER A 58 2.71 -21.31 0.16
N LEU A 59 2.03 -22.28 0.77
CA LEU A 59 2.72 -23.40 1.43
C LEU A 59 3.45 -24.30 0.41
N GLU A 60 3.03 -24.27 -0.86
CA GLU A 60 3.60 -25.07 -1.95
C GLU A 60 4.32 -24.20 -2.99
N LEU A 61 4.04 -22.90 -3.06
CA LEU A 61 4.55 -21.99 -4.08
C LEU A 61 5.47 -20.91 -3.52
N ALA A 62 6.73 -20.92 -3.97
CA ALA A 62 7.79 -20.07 -3.43
C ALA A 62 7.56 -18.56 -3.64
N LEU A 63 6.93 -18.16 -4.75
CA LEU A 63 6.69 -16.76 -5.09
C LEU A 63 5.72 -16.08 -4.10
N PRO A 64 4.46 -16.56 -3.94
CA PRO A 64 3.54 -15.99 -2.96
C PRO A 64 4.04 -16.15 -1.52
N PHE A 65 4.76 -17.23 -1.21
CA PHE A 65 5.37 -17.42 0.11
C PHE A 65 6.35 -16.30 0.45
N SER A 66 7.29 -16.06 -0.46
CA SER A 66 8.31 -15.04 -0.29
C SER A 66 7.68 -13.65 -0.24
N ALA A 67 6.62 -13.41 -1.02
CA ALA A 67 5.93 -12.11 -1.06
C ALA A 67 5.20 -11.82 0.26
N ILE A 68 4.52 -12.83 0.82
CA ILE A 68 3.87 -12.76 2.15
C ILE A 68 4.90 -12.41 3.23
N LEU A 69 6.03 -13.13 3.25
CA LEU A 69 7.06 -12.92 4.26
C LEU A 69 7.76 -11.57 4.13
N ALA A 70 8.09 -11.15 2.90
CA ALA A 70 8.71 -9.86 2.63
C ALA A 70 7.82 -8.72 3.15
N LEU A 71 6.55 -8.70 2.74
CA LEU A 71 5.60 -7.65 3.13
C LEU A 71 5.35 -7.63 4.64
N SER A 72 5.22 -8.80 5.26
CA SER A 72 5.00 -8.90 6.70
C SER A 72 6.20 -8.47 7.50
N ALA A 73 7.40 -8.89 7.09
CA ALA A 73 8.63 -8.51 7.77
C ALA A 73 8.91 -7.00 7.64
N VAL A 74 8.65 -6.37 6.48
CA VAL A 74 8.83 -4.91 6.34
C VAL A 74 7.85 -4.14 7.21
N HIS A 75 6.58 -4.56 7.21
CA HIS A 75 5.54 -3.95 8.05
C HIS A 75 5.91 -4.08 9.54
N MET A 76 6.25 -5.30 10.00
CA MET A 76 6.69 -5.53 11.38
C MET A 76 7.95 -4.73 11.73
N SER A 77 8.88 -4.56 10.79
CA SER A 77 10.10 -3.75 11.02
C SER A 77 9.83 -2.28 11.29
N GLN A 78 8.65 -1.80 10.91
CA GLN A 78 8.22 -0.42 11.09
C GLN A 78 7.33 -0.24 12.31
N THR A 79 6.58 -1.27 12.71
CA THR A 79 5.60 -1.17 13.80
C THR A 79 6.09 -1.73 15.13
N SER A 80 6.81 -2.86 15.14
CA SER A 80 7.01 -3.63 16.38
C SER A 80 8.37 -4.31 16.52
N THR A 81 9.06 -4.61 15.43
CA THR A 81 10.25 -5.49 15.44
C THR A 81 11.30 -5.03 14.44
N PRO A 82 12.10 -3.99 14.73
CA PRO A 82 13.06 -3.42 13.79
C PRO A 82 14.06 -4.42 13.18
N SER A 83 14.40 -5.48 13.90
CA SER A 83 15.29 -6.55 13.42
C SER A 83 14.73 -7.38 12.27
N ALA A 84 13.41 -7.33 12.01
CA ALA A 84 12.77 -8.04 10.90
C ALA A 84 13.20 -7.54 9.52
N ARG A 85 13.87 -6.37 9.42
CA ARG A 85 14.26 -5.77 8.15
C ARG A 85 15.13 -6.68 7.27
N THR A 86 16.15 -7.30 7.85
CA THR A 86 17.06 -8.15 7.08
C THR A 86 16.32 -9.32 6.43
N ALA A 87 15.33 -9.88 7.13
CA ALA A 87 14.46 -10.90 6.57
C ALA A 87 13.58 -10.33 5.44
N ALA A 88 13.04 -9.11 5.64
CA ALA A 88 12.22 -8.43 4.64
C ALA A 88 12.98 -8.23 3.31
N GLU A 89 14.22 -7.73 3.39
CA GLU A 89 15.10 -7.53 2.23
C GLU A 89 15.48 -8.85 1.55
N PHE A 90 15.75 -9.90 2.34
CA PHE A 90 16.06 -11.23 1.83
C PHE A 90 14.89 -11.81 1.02
N TYR A 91 13.68 -11.84 1.59
CA TYR A 91 12.51 -12.40 0.91
C TYR A 91 12.07 -11.54 -0.27
N HIS A 92 12.22 -10.21 -0.20
CA HIS A 92 12.00 -9.33 -1.35
C HIS A 92 12.93 -9.67 -2.51
N GLY A 93 14.25 -9.77 -2.26
CA GLY A 93 15.22 -10.16 -3.28
C GLY A 93 15.00 -11.58 -3.82
N HIS A 94 14.46 -12.49 -2.99
CA HIS A 94 14.03 -13.80 -3.46
C HIS A 94 12.83 -13.72 -4.41
N CYS A 95 11.81 -12.91 -4.09
CA CYS A 95 10.67 -12.70 -4.99
C CYS A 95 11.09 -12.11 -6.34
N VAL A 96 11.96 -11.11 -6.34
CA VAL A 96 12.44 -10.49 -7.58
C VAL A 96 13.15 -11.50 -8.47
N ARG A 97 13.99 -12.37 -7.89
CA ARG A 97 14.64 -13.46 -8.64
C ARG A 97 13.62 -14.43 -9.24
N LEU A 98 12.66 -14.89 -8.42
CA LEU A 98 11.59 -15.77 -8.90
C LEU A 98 10.79 -15.13 -10.03
N LEU A 99 10.47 -13.83 -9.95
CA LEU A 99 9.77 -13.09 -11.01
C LEU A 99 10.59 -12.94 -12.29
N ILE A 100 11.91 -12.76 -12.19
CA ILE A 100 12.81 -12.68 -13.34
C ILE A 100 12.87 -14.04 -14.06
N ASP A 101 12.87 -15.11 -13.28
CA ASP A 101 12.99 -16.49 -13.79
C ASP A 101 11.65 -17.06 -14.28
N LEU A 102 10.52 -16.34 -14.10
CA LEU A 102 9.21 -16.78 -14.57
C LEU A 102 9.15 -16.91 -16.09
N THR A 103 8.67 -18.07 -16.56
CA THR A 103 8.44 -18.37 -17.96
C THR A 103 6.95 -18.57 -18.25
N ALA A 104 6.54 -18.50 -19.51
CA ALA A 104 5.15 -18.72 -19.91
C ALA A 104 4.59 -20.10 -19.50
N GLU A 105 5.47 -21.07 -19.24
CA GLU A 105 5.13 -22.42 -18.80
C GLU A 105 4.78 -22.48 -17.30
N ASP A 106 5.16 -21.47 -16.50
CA ASP A 106 4.92 -21.43 -15.05
C ASP A 106 3.54 -20.86 -14.68
N TYR A 107 2.83 -20.25 -15.63
CA TYR A 107 1.54 -19.59 -15.42
C TYR A 107 0.52 -19.95 -16.52
N VAL A 108 0.39 -21.24 -16.80
CA VAL A 108 -0.46 -21.76 -17.88
C VAL A 108 -1.95 -21.55 -17.61
N ASP A 109 -2.34 -21.51 -16.33
CA ASP A 109 -3.74 -21.42 -15.90
C ASP A 109 -4.04 -20.13 -15.13
N GLU A 110 -5.33 -19.76 -15.07
CA GLU A 110 -5.79 -18.52 -14.43
C GLU A 110 -5.45 -18.45 -12.93
N ASN A 111 -5.36 -19.59 -12.24
CA ASN A 111 -5.06 -19.61 -10.81
C ASN A 111 -3.58 -19.30 -10.56
N THR A 112 -2.66 -19.92 -11.29
CA THR A 112 -1.22 -19.60 -11.18
C THR A 112 -0.92 -18.16 -11.62
N GLN A 113 -1.58 -17.66 -12.67
CA GLN A 113 -1.53 -16.25 -13.05
C GLN A 113 -2.05 -15.31 -11.95
N GLY A 114 -3.17 -15.67 -11.32
CA GLY A 114 -3.76 -14.91 -10.21
C GLY A 114 -2.83 -14.84 -8.99
N LEU A 115 -2.16 -15.94 -8.64
CA LEU A 115 -1.20 -16.00 -7.54
C LEU A 115 0.06 -15.18 -7.83
N ALA A 116 0.56 -15.21 -9.06
CA ALA A 116 1.67 -14.35 -9.49
C ALA A 116 1.29 -12.86 -9.41
N LEU A 117 0.10 -12.49 -9.89
CA LEU A 117 -0.41 -11.13 -9.80
C LEU A 117 -0.57 -10.68 -8.34
N ALA A 118 -1.16 -11.52 -7.49
CA ALA A 118 -1.30 -11.24 -6.06
C ALA A 118 0.07 -11.02 -5.40
N SER A 119 1.07 -11.84 -5.75
CA SER A 119 2.45 -11.69 -5.26
C SER A 119 3.06 -10.36 -5.68
N VAL A 120 2.87 -9.94 -6.94
CA VAL A 120 3.32 -8.63 -7.44
C VAL A 120 2.62 -7.48 -6.69
N CYS A 121 1.33 -7.61 -6.39
CA CYS A 121 0.63 -6.63 -5.55
C CYS A 121 1.24 -6.52 -4.14
N LEU A 122 1.60 -7.64 -3.51
CA LEU A 122 2.27 -7.64 -2.22
C LEU A 122 3.68 -7.00 -2.30
N LEU A 123 4.44 -7.29 -3.37
CA LEU A 123 5.76 -6.70 -3.61
C LEU A 123 5.69 -5.18 -3.80
N ARG A 124 4.68 -4.72 -4.55
CA ARG A 124 4.42 -3.28 -4.69
C ARG A 124 4.22 -2.64 -3.32
N SER A 125 3.36 -3.22 -2.49
CA SER A 125 3.12 -2.73 -1.12
C SER A 125 4.38 -2.80 -0.25
N TYR A 126 5.24 -3.81 -0.43
CA TYR A 126 6.54 -3.88 0.24
C TYR A 126 7.42 -2.69 -0.13
N GLU A 127 7.59 -2.40 -1.42
CA GLU A 127 8.45 -1.32 -1.90
C GLU A 127 7.98 0.02 -1.36
N ILE A 128 6.67 0.23 -1.37
CA ILE A 128 6.00 1.40 -0.83
C ILE A 128 6.27 1.54 0.67
N LEU A 129 6.03 0.48 1.45
CA LEU A 129 6.33 0.47 2.89
C LEU A 129 7.81 0.75 3.13
N SER A 130 8.71 0.08 2.41
CA SER A 130 10.16 0.21 2.58
C SER A 130 10.65 1.65 2.35
N ALA A 131 10.05 2.37 1.41
CA ALA A 131 10.38 3.76 1.10
C ALA A 131 10.02 4.74 2.24
N TYR A 132 9.10 4.37 3.15
CA TYR A 132 8.59 5.27 4.20
C TYR A 132 9.55 5.57 5.33
N ARG A 133 10.49 4.68 5.64
CA ARG A 133 11.30 4.83 6.85
C ARG A 133 12.50 5.75 6.69
N ASN A 134 12.88 6.06 5.45
CA ASN A 134 13.85 7.11 5.14
C ASN A 134 13.14 8.23 4.37
N PRO A 135 12.22 8.98 4.99
CA PRO A 135 11.75 10.22 4.43
C PRO A 135 12.89 11.22 4.64
N SER A 136 13.99 11.07 3.90
CA SER A 136 14.65 12.27 3.41
C SER A 136 13.53 12.98 2.67
N THR A 137 12.90 13.97 3.29
CA THR A 137 11.78 14.72 2.72
C THR A 137 12.14 15.27 1.34
N ASP A 138 13.44 15.41 1.07
CA ASP A 138 14.06 15.76 -0.22
C ASP A 138 13.85 14.71 -1.33
N HIS A 139 13.49 13.47 -1.02
CA HIS A 139 13.30 12.38 -2.01
C HIS A 139 11.84 12.10 -2.38
N LEU A 140 10.89 12.75 -1.70
CA LEU A 140 9.47 12.70 -2.08
C LEU A 140 9.14 13.61 -3.29
N GLY A 141 10.18 14.19 -3.91
CA GLY A 141 10.18 14.86 -5.21
C GLY A 141 10.22 13.91 -6.41
N SER A 142 10.88 14.30 -7.51
CA SER A 142 10.77 13.73 -8.88
C SER A 142 11.25 12.28 -9.10
N SER A 143 11.48 11.48 -8.06
CA SER A 143 11.94 10.09 -8.22
C SER A 143 10.78 9.15 -8.60
N LEU A 144 11.09 8.08 -9.34
CA LEU A 144 10.09 7.05 -9.69
C LEU A 144 9.49 6.39 -8.44
N ARG A 145 10.28 6.24 -7.37
CA ARG A 145 9.83 5.71 -6.08
C ARG A 145 8.81 6.63 -5.41
N ALA A 146 9.06 7.94 -5.41
CA ALA A 146 8.11 8.92 -4.90
C ALA A 146 6.83 8.95 -5.74
N ALA A 147 6.94 8.88 -7.07
CA ALA A 147 5.76 8.79 -7.94
C ALA A 147 4.90 7.55 -7.61
N GLY A 148 5.54 6.38 -7.40
CA GLY A 148 4.86 5.15 -6.98
C GLY A 148 4.18 5.27 -5.63
N PHE A 149 4.84 5.91 -4.66
CA PHE A 149 4.22 6.24 -3.37
C PHE A 149 2.96 7.09 -3.53
N TRP A 150 3.07 8.22 -4.22
CA TRP A 150 1.95 9.15 -4.39
C TRP A 150 0.77 8.49 -5.12
N ASN A 151 1.05 7.57 -6.04
CA ASN A 151 0.04 6.76 -6.70
C ASN A 151 -0.70 5.84 -5.70
N TYR A 152 0.05 5.12 -4.86
CA TYR A 152 -0.53 4.25 -3.85
C TYR A 152 -1.34 5.02 -2.80
N LEU A 153 -0.82 6.14 -2.30
CA LEU A 153 -1.54 6.97 -1.34
C LEU A 153 -2.92 7.38 -1.88
N ARG A 154 -3.00 7.78 -3.16
CA ARG A 154 -4.27 8.15 -3.79
C ARG A 154 -5.20 6.96 -4.00
N GLU A 155 -4.68 5.78 -4.30
CA GLU A 155 -5.47 4.54 -4.35
C GLU A 155 -6.03 4.20 -2.96
N ASP A 156 -5.20 4.27 -1.92
CA ASP A 156 -5.58 3.97 -0.54
C ASP A 156 -6.60 4.99 0.00
N ILE A 157 -6.43 6.28 -0.29
CA ILE A 157 -7.45 7.32 -0.01
C ILE A 157 -8.78 6.98 -0.69
N THR A 158 -8.75 6.68 -2.00
CA THR A 158 -9.95 6.37 -2.77
C THR A 158 -10.69 5.18 -2.14
N PHE A 159 -9.94 4.12 -1.88
CA PHE A 159 -10.45 2.92 -1.25
C PHE A 159 -11.02 3.18 0.16
N SER A 160 -10.29 3.92 0.99
CA SER A 160 -10.69 4.26 2.37
C SER A 160 -11.99 5.06 2.40
N LEU A 161 -12.18 6.00 1.47
CA LEU A 161 -13.43 6.74 1.31
C LEU A 161 -14.60 5.82 0.90
N PHE A 162 -14.37 4.88 -0.02
CA PHE A 162 -15.39 3.92 -0.44
C PHE A 162 -15.78 2.94 0.67
N ARG A 163 -14.81 2.44 1.43
CA ARG A 163 -15.04 1.44 2.49
C ARG A 163 -15.33 2.06 3.86
N ARG A 164 -15.19 3.38 4.00
CA ARG A 164 -15.33 4.12 5.26
C ARG A 164 -14.44 3.55 6.37
N CYS A 165 -13.17 3.32 6.04
CA CYS A 165 -12.16 2.78 6.96
C CYS A 165 -10.91 3.68 6.98
N PRO A 166 -10.05 3.56 8.00
CA PRO A 166 -8.73 4.21 7.96
C PRO A 166 -7.89 3.72 6.76
N LEU A 167 -6.90 4.53 6.41
CA LEU A 167 -5.89 4.15 5.41
C LEU A 167 -5.08 2.96 5.91
N LYS A 168 -4.61 2.15 4.96
CA LYS A 168 -3.67 1.06 5.21
C LYS A 168 -2.27 1.60 5.50
N ILE A 169 -1.93 2.71 4.85
CA ILE A 169 -0.69 3.44 5.12
C ILE A 169 -0.80 4.26 6.43
N ASP A 170 0.21 4.12 7.27
CA ASP A 170 0.43 5.02 8.42
C ASP A 170 1.05 6.36 7.95
N LEU A 171 0.36 7.46 8.24
CA LEU A 171 0.75 8.81 7.88
C LEU A 171 1.33 9.63 9.04
N ASP A 172 1.36 9.08 10.26
CA ASP A 172 1.78 9.84 11.45
C ASP A 172 3.28 10.13 11.43
N GLN A 173 4.06 9.24 10.81
CA GLN A 173 5.51 9.40 10.65
C GLN A 173 5.90 10.29 9.45
N MET A 174 4.94 10.74 8.64
CA MET A 174 5.19 11.52 7.43
C MET A 174 5.10 13.01 7.68
N SER A 175 6.21 13.72 7.59
CA SER A 175 6.22 15.19 7.59
C SER A 175 5.53 15.74 6.34
N LEU A 176 4.76 16.82 6.50
CA LEU A 176 4.22 17.54 5.36
C LEU A 176 5.38 18.19 4.57
N PRO A 177 5.39 18.11 3.23
CA PRO A 177 6.34 18.85 2.41
C PRO A 177 6.25 20.35 2.73
N THR A 178 7.39 20.95 3.08
CA THR A 178 7.50 22.38 3.43
C THR A 178 7.91 23.26 2.25
N GLN A 179 8.44 22.66 1.19
CA GLN A 179 8.79 23.34 -0.07
C GLN A 179 7.81 22.90 -1.17
N HIS A 180 7.33 23.88 -1.94
CA HIS A 180 6.40 23.68 -3.05
C HIS A 180 6.95 24.37 -4.29
N ASP A 181 7.81 23.66 -5.03
CA ASP A 181 8.42 24.18 -6.26
C ASP A 181 7.49 23.99 -7.47
N THR A 182 6.59 23.02 -7.39
CA THR A 182 5.68 22.63 -8.48
C THR A 182 4.23 22.53 -8.00
N ASP A 183 3.28 22.60 -8.95
CA ASP A 183 1.85 22.38 -8.64
C ASP A 183 1.60 20.96 -8.10
N GLN A 184 2.45 20.00 -8.48
CA GLN A 184 2.40 18.62 -8.00
C GLN A 184 2.71 18.53 -6.50
N ASP A 185 3.61 19.36 -5.99
CA ASP A 185 3.94 19.39 -4.56
C ASP A 185 2.75 19.82 -3.73
N HIS A 186 1.97 20.80 -4.21
CA HIS A 186 0.73 21.21 -3.55
C HIS A 186 -0.33 20.10 -3.56
N LEU A 187 -0.46 19.35 -4.68
CA LEU A 187 -1.36 18.19 -4.78
C LEU A 187 -0.96 17.08 -3.80
N ASN A 188 0.34 16.83 -3.69
CA ASN A 188 0.94 15.85 -2.81
C ASN A 188 0.69 16.21 -1.34
N THR A 189 0.93 17.47 -0.95
CA THR A 189 0.63 17.96 0.41
C THR A 189 -0.85 17.79 0.77
N VAL A 190 -1.79 18.19 -0.09
CA VAL A 190 -3.22 18.04 0.21
C VAL A 190 -3.65 16.57 0.27
N SER A 191 -3.01 15.69 -0.48
CA SER A 191 -3.25 14.24 -0.39
C SER A 191 -2.89 13.70 0.99
N LEU A 192 -1.75 14.12 1.57
CA LEU A 192 -1.38 13.75 2.95
C LEU A 192 -2.37 14.29 3.98
N ILE A 193 -2.75 15.57 3.87
CA ILE A 193 -3.73 16.19 4.78
C ILE A 193 -5.06 15.42 4.71
N LEU A 194 -5.54 15.09 3.52
CA LEU A 194 -6.75 14.30 3.32
C LEU A 194 -6.64 12.92 3.95
N GLY A 195 -5.52 12.21 3.76
CA GLY A 195 -5.30 10.92 4.39
C GLY A 195 -5.35 10.98 5.92
N ARG A 196 -4.73 12.00 6.54
CA ARG A 196 -4.79 12.23 7.99
C ARG A 196 -6.22 12.52 8.48
N ILE A 197 -6.99 13.31 7.73
CA ILE A 197 -8.39 13.57 8.03
C ILE A 197 -9.20 12.26 7.98
N ILE A 198 -9.00 11.45 6.95
CA ILE A 198 -9.69 10.15 6.79
C ILE A 198 -9.37 9.23 7.98
N ASN A 199 -8.10 9.12 8.35
CA ASN A 199 -7.68 8.34 9.53
C ASN A 199 -8.37 8.84 10.81
N ALA A 200 -8.38 10.15 11.06
CA ALA A 200 -9.07 10.70 12.23
C ALA A 200 -10.58 10.39 12.21
N CYS A 201 -11.23 10.50 11.05
CA CYS A 201 -12.67 10.25 10.90
C CYS A 201 -13.07 8.78 11.05
N PHE A 202 -12.20 7.83 10.70
CA PHE A 202 -12.54 6.40 10.67
C PHE A 202 -11.82 5.54 11.71
N SER A 203 -10.84 6.08 12.45
CA SER A 203 -10.13 5.35 13.53
C SER A 203 -10.80 5.46 14.90
N GLY A 204 -11.81 6.32 15.08
CA GLY A 204 -12.51 6.46 16.36
C GLY A 204 -13.18 7.83 16.55
N ILE A 205 -13.32 8.22 17.82
CA ILE A 205 -13.85 9.54 18.18
C ILE A 205 -12.74 10.58 17.97
N ILE A 206 -13.02 11.59 17.15
CA ILE A 206 -12.11 12.72 16.95
C ILE A 206 -12.09 13.55 18.23
N THR A 207 -10.90 13.80 18.80
CA THR A 207 -10.78 14.64 20.00
C THR A 207 -10.95 16.12 19.65
N ASP A 208 -11.30 16.92 20.64
CA ASP A 208 -11.48 18.37 20.50
C ASP A 208 -10.19 19.08 20.06
N GLU A 209 -9.00 18.49 20.29
CA GLU A 209 -7.72 19.04 19.79
C GLU A 209 -7.37 18.58 18.37
N THR A 210 -7.81 17.38 17.97
CA THR A 210 -7.42 16.77 16.70
C THR A 210 -8.05 17.46 15.50
N TRP A 211 -9.35 17.74 15.55
CA TRP A 211 -10.06 18.38 14.43
C TRP A 211 -9.56 19.80 14.12
N PRO A 212 -9.39 20.71 15.09
CA PRO A 212 -8.83 22.04 14.84
C PRO A 212 -7.43 21.99 14.23
N SER A 213 -6.59 21.04 14.65
CA SER A 213 -5.24 20.86 14.07
C SER A 213 -5.30 20.47 12.59
N LEU A 214 -6.15 19.49 12.25
CA LEU A 214 -6.35 19.05 10.86
C LEU A 214 -6.97 20.14 9.98
N LEU A 215 -7.94 20.88 10.51
CA LEU A 215 -8.56 21.99 9.82
C LEU A 215 -7.55 23.13 9.61
N GLY A 216 -6.72 23.43 10.61
CA GLY A 216 -5.64 24.41 10.52
C GLY A 216 -4.64 24.05 9.42
N MET A 217 -4.16 22.80 9.38
CA MET A 217 -3.29 22.32 8.30
C MET A 217 -3.90 22.52 6.90
N LEU A 218 -5.20 22.23 6.74
CA LEU A 218 -5.89 22.42 5.46
C LEU A 218 -6.05 23.90 5.09
N GLN A 219 -6.36 24.75 6.07
CA GLN A 219 -6.49 26.20 5.88
C GLN A 219 -5.15 26.85 5.54
N ASP A 220 -4.07 26.45 6.21
CA ASP A 220 -2.71 26.91 5.93
C ASP A 220 -2.28 26.50 4.53
N TRP A 221 -2.46 25.23 4.16
CA TRP A 221 -2.21 24.78 2.78
C TRP A 221 -2.98 25.62 1.76
N ARG A 222 -4.28 25.85 2.00
CA ARG A 222 -5.13 26.60 1.08
C ARG A 222 -4.71 28.06 0.95
N SER A 223 -4.27 28.68 2.04
CA SER A 223 -3.84 30.08 2.07
C SER A 223 -2.50 30.30 1.37
N ASN A 224 -1.66 29.26 1.29
CA ASN A 224 -0.37 29.28 0.61
C ASN A 224 -0.45 28.87 -0.88
N LEU A 225 -1.65 28.58 -1.41
CA LEU A 225 -1.81 28.25 -2.82
C LEU A 225 -1.50 29.45 -3.71
N PRO A 226 -0.67 29.27 -4.76
CA PRO A 226 -0.43 30.35 -5.71
C PRO A 226 -1.71 30.75 -6.47
N PRO A 227 -1.82 32.01 -6.95
CA PRO A 227 -3.01 32.50 -7.64
C PRO A 227 -3.49 31.65 -8.82
N ARG A 228 -2.58 30.91 -9.47
CA ARG A 228 -2.85 30.02 -10.61
C ARG A 228 -3.72 28.79 -10.27
N PHE A 229 -3.92 28.49 -8.99
CA PHE A 229 -4.86 27.48 -8.50
C PHE A 229 -6.30 28.00 -8.41
N ASN A 230 -6.52 29.30 -8.54
CA ASN A 230 -7.87 29.83 -8.59
C ASN A 230 -8.54 29.50 -9.94
N PRO A 231 -9.84 29.19 -9.94
CA PRO A 231 -10.59 29.04 -11.17
C PRO A 231 -10.55 30.36 -11.94
N PHE A 232 -10.26 30.31 -13.24
CA PHE A 232 -10.33 31.49 -14.10
C PHE A 232 -11.78 31.79 -14.50
N SER A 233 -12.68 30.82 -14.34
CA SER A 233 -14.12 31.01 -14.53
C SER A 233 -14.91 30.08 -13.61
N ARG A 234 -16.10 30.53 -13.20
CA ARG A 234 -17.10 29.75 -12.46
C ARG A 234 -18.49 30.08 -13.00
N ALA A 235 -19.30 29.06 -13.23
CA ALA A 235 -20.70 29.21 -13.60
C ALA A 235 -21.56 28.38 -12.66
N GLU A 236 -22.56 29.03 -12.07
CA GLU A 236 -23.59 28.33 -11.32
C GLU A 236 -24.49 27.57 -12.29
N ARG A 237 -24.67 26.27 -12.03
CA ARG A 237 -25.74 25.51 -12.66
C ARG A 237 -26.93 25.65 -11.71
N GLY A 238 -28.00 26.32 -12.17
CA GLY A 238 -29.13 26.78 -11.36
C GLY A 238 -29.84 25.70 -10.53
N LEU A 239 -30.88 26.12 -9.78
CA LEU A 239 -31.59 25.30 -8.78
C LEU A 239 -31.94 23.90 -9.29
N GLY A 240 -31.27 22.88 -8.76
CA GLY A 240 -31.63 21.50 -9.09
C GLY A 240 -30.58 20.47 -8.71
N LEU A 241 -29.55 20.26 -9.54
CA LEU A 241 -28.93 18.93 -9.60
C LEU A 241 -27.44 18.87 -10.01
N ALA A 242 -26.64 19.94 -9.90
CA ALA A 242 -25.21 19.84 -10.21
C ALA A 242 -24.31 20.78 -9.39
N LEU A 243 -23.11 20.30 -9.07
CA LEU A 243 -22.00 21.13 -8.62
C LEU A 243 -21.72 22.26 -9.64
N PRO A 244 -21.30 23.46 -9.19
CA PRO A 244 -20.97 24.57 -10.09
C PRO A 244 -19.88 24.15 -11.08
N SER A 245 -19.98 24.63 -12.31
CA SER A 245 -18.91 24.44 -13.30
C SER A 245 -17.75 25.35 -12.93
N THR A 246 -16.59 24.77 -12.67
CA THR A 246 -15.34 25.49 -12.39
C THR A 246 -14.32 25.18 -13.47
N TRP A 247 -13.77 26.22 -14.10
CA TRP A 247 -12.70 26.07 -15.09
C TRP A 247 -11.37 26.48 -14.48
N MET A 248 -10.42 25.56 -14.51
CA MET A 248 -9.09 25.72 -13.96
C MET A 248 -8.06 25.88 -15.08
N LEU A 249 -6.96 26.59 -14.79
CA LEU A 249 -5.91 26.85 -15.78
C LEU A 249 -5.18 25.56 -16.24
N ARG A 250 -5.17 24.51 -15.40
CA ARG A 250 -4.47 23.25 -15.64
C ARG A 250 -5.34 22.08 -15.15
N ASP A 251 -5.23 20.94 -15.83
CA ASP A 251 -5.98 19.72 -15.50
C ASP A 251 -5.69 19.19 -14.08
N CYS A 252 -4.45 19.36 -13.62
CA CYS A 252 -4.02 18.96 -12.27
C CYS A 252 -4.69 19.75 -11.13
N HIS A 253 -5.31 20.90 -11.43
CA HIS A 253 -6.05 21.70 -10.45
C HIS A 253 -7.54 21.29 -10.36
N GLY A 254 -7.98 20.37 -11.22
CA GLY A 254 -9.35 19.84 -11.25
C GLY A 254 -9.89 19.75 -12.67
N LYS A 255 -10.12 18.52 -13.15
CA LYS A 255 -10.92 18.25 -14.36
C LYS A 255 -12.36 17.95 -13.96
N LEU A 256 -13.26 18.92 -14.16
CA LEU A 256 -14.69 18.64 -14.33
C LEU A 256 -15.02 18.85 -15.82
N VAL A 257 -14.63 17.90 -16.66
CA VAL A 257 -15.03 17.88 -18.07
C VAL A 257 -16.33 17.09 -18.17
N PHE A 258 -17.39 17.75 -18.64
CA PHE A 258 -18.62 17.09 -19.10
C PHE A 258 -18.79 17.32 -20.60
N PRO A 259 -19.48 16.42 -21.30
CA PRO A 259 -19.42 16.32 -22.76
C PRO A 259 -19.85 17.62 -23.43
N SER A 260 -19.04 18.05 -24.40
CA SER A 260 -19.37 19.10 -25.35
C SER A 260 -20.74 18.82 -25.99
N ASN A 261 -21.74 19.65 -25.69
CA ASN A 261 -23.01 19.58 -26.40
C ASN A 261 -22.75 19.89 -27.88
N PRO A 262 -23.37 19.16 -28.82
CA PRO A 262 -23.12 19.35 -30.24
C PRO A 262 -23.60 20.74 -30.66
N THR A 263 -22.77 21.40 -31.46
CA THR A 263 -23.12 22.63 -32.17
C THR A 263 -24.45 22.44 -32.92
N PRO A 264 -25.41 23.37 -32.81
CA PRO A 264 -26.57 23.34 -33.68
C PRO A 264 -26.07 23.66 -35.09
N ARG A 265 -26.15 22.69 -36.00
CA ARG A 265 -26.00 22.96 -37.42
C ARG A 265 -27.21 23.81 -37.84
N SER A 266 -26.89 24.98 -38.40
CA SER A 266 -27.79 25.82 -39.20
C SER A 266 -28.42 25.05 -40.34
#